data_AF-X0UPQ1-F1
#
_entry.id   AF-X0UPQ1-F1
#
_cell.length_a   1.000
_cell.length_b   1.000
_cell.length_c   1.000
_cell.angle_alpha   90.00
_cell.angle_beta   90.00
_cell.angle_gamma   90.00
#
_symmetry.space_group_name_H-M   'P 1'
#
loop_
_entity.id
_entity.type
_entity.pdbx_description
1 polymer ?
#
loop_
_entity_poly.entity_id
_entity_poly.type
_entity_poly.pdbx_seq_one_letter_code
_entity_poly.pdbx_strand_id
1 'polypeptide(L)'
;MEDMGISLITNPQASEAAGKFVTLVVTAASMSLAFTLIPLFPFPLPFIVAALVAYATYRNPPIGAFTGSMIILLGLFYHLSRIGFFELFPGPWMRLLAMIILVVPFFILPPMLTTNISIIAMDIGILAVSLLFFTDTFYLAVPLILIFATIYNRRGIIVTISYYASISLPLQLMQYLKTFSVGVPPPLYAPLNIIFVDIQ
;
A
#
# COMPACT_ATOMS: atom_id res chain seq x y z
N MET A 1 -21.22 34.85 -21.15
CA MET A 1 -21.17 33.46 -20.63
C MET A 1 -19.71 33.02 -20.61
N GLU A 2 -18.90 33.65 -19.77
CA GLU A 2 -17.45 33.44 -19.75
C GLU A 2 -16.95 33.93 -18.38
N ASP A 3 -17.30 33.21 -17.32
CA ASP A 3 -16.86 33.56 -15.94
C ASP A 3 -16.92 32.37 -14.96
N MET A 4 -17.62 31.28 -15.30
CA MET A 4 -17.68 30.08 -14.43
C MET A 4 -16.40 29.24 -14.43
N GLY A 5 -15.49 29.41 -15.40
CA GLY A 5 -14.28 28.60 -15.52
C GLY A 5 -13.16 28.99 -14.55
N ILE A 6 -13.10 30.26 -14.13
CA ILE A 6 -11.98 30.80 -13.34
C ILE A 6 -12.31 30.81 -11.84
N SER A 7 -13.59 30.88 -11.45
CA SER A 7 -14.00 30.89 -10.03
C SER A 7 -13.80 29.54 -9.32
N LEU A 8 -13.76 28.43 -10.08
CA LEU A 8 -13.45 27.09 -9.55
C LEU A 8 -11.97 26.93 -9.18
N ILE A 9 -11.08 27.68 -9.83
CA ILE A 9 -9.63 27.63 -9.59
C ILE A 9 -9.24 28.59 -8.44
N THR A 10 -10.02 29.64 -8.20
CA THR A 10 -9.72 30.67 -7.19
C THR A 10 -10.49 30.54 -5.88
N ASN A 11 -11.45 29.61 -5.76
CA ASN A 11 -12.18 29.38 -4.50
C ASN A 11 -11.45 28.34 -3.62
N PRO A 12 -10.82 28.73 -2.50
CA PRO A 12 -10.05 27.82 -1.65
C PRO A 12 -10.90 26.67 -1.08
N GLN A 13 -12.20 26.92 -0.84
CA GLN A 13 -13.12 25.90 -0.34
C GLN A 13 -13.43 24.83 -1.40
N ALA A 14 -13.55 25.22 -2.67
CA ALA A 14 -13.76 24.28 -3.78
C ALA A 14 -12.52 23.41 -4.00
N SER A 15 -11.32 24.00 -3.93
CA SER A 15 -10.05 23.26 -4.01
C SER A 15 -9.88 22.28 -2.85
N GLU A 16 -10.26 22.66 -1.63
CA GLU A 16 -10.18 21.76 -0.47
C GLU A 16 -11.16 20.59 -0.58
N ALA A 17 -12.41 20.88 -0.97
CA ALA A 17 -13.44 19.86 -1.18
C ALA A 17 -13.03 18.86 -2.29
N ALA A 18 -12.49 19.37 -3.41
CA ALA A 18 -11.95 18.54 -4.47
C ALA A 18 -10.81 17.65 -3.98
N GLY A 19 -9.87 18.20 -3.20
CA GLY A 19 -8.77 17.42 -2.62
C GLY A 19 -9.26 16.30 -1.70
N LYS A 20 -10.25 16.57 -0.84
CA LYS A 20 -10.84 15.55 0.04
C LYS A 20 -11.58 14.47 -0.73
N PHE A 21 -12.29 14.84 -1.80
CA PHE A 21 -12.98 13.88 -2.66
C PHE A 21 -11.99 12.96 -3.40
N VAL A 22 -10.91 13.54 -3.95
CA VAL A 22 -9.84 12.76 -4.60
C VAL A 22 -9.20 11.80 -3.60
N THR A 23 -8.85 12.26 -2.40
CA THR A 23 -8.33 11.38 -1.34
C THR A 23 -9.29 10.23 -1.06
N LEU A 24 -10.58 10.50 -0.89
CA LEU A 24 -11.58 9.47 -0.60
C LEU A 24 -11.62 8.40 -1.70
N VAL A 25 -11.64 8.79 -2.97
CA VAL A 25 -11.70 7.86 -4.10
C VAL A 25 -10.41 7.05 -4.21
N VAL A 26 -9.26 7.71 -4.09
CA VAL A 26 -7.95 7.05 -4.18
C VAL A 26 -7.74 6.08 -3.02
N THR A 27 -8.10 6.46 -1.78
CA THR A 27 -8.06 5.57 -0.61
C THR A 27 -9.03 4.39 -0.77
N ALA A 28 -10.24 4.60 -1.29
CA ALA A 28 -11.18 3.50 -1.50
C ALA A 28 -10.63 2.49 -2.53
N ALA A 29 -10.04 2.98 -3.63
CA ALA A 29 -9.45 2.13 -4.65
C ALA A 29 -8.19 1.40 -4.15
N SER A 30 -7.27 2.10 -3.48
CA SER A 30 -6.03 1.52 -2.93
C SER A 30 -6.35 0.41 -1.92
N MET A 31 -7.24 0.68 -0.98
CA MET A 31 -7.61 -0.27 0.07
C MET A 31 -8.39 -1.46 -0.50
N SER A 32 -9.28 -1.22 -1.47
CA SER A 32 -10.03 -2.32 -2.12
C SER A 32 -9.09 -3.29 -2.82
N LEU A 33 -8.11 -2.77 -3.57
CA LEU A 33 -7.10 -3.60 -4.22
C LEU A 33 -6.22 -4.32 -3.19
N ALA A 34 -5.70 -3.61 -2.19
CA ALA A 34 -4.86 -4.21 -1.16
C ALA A 34 -5.58 -5.33 -0.39
N PHE A 35 -6.82 -5.12 0.06
CA PHE A 35 -7.58 -6.11 0.82
C PHE A 35 -8.07 -7.29 -0.03
N THR A 36 -8.11 -7.13 -1.35
CA THR A 36 -8.41 -8.24 -2.27
C THR A 36 -7.15 -9.06 -2.56
N LEU A 37 -6.02 -8.40 -2.77
CA LEU A 37 -4.74 -9.05 -3.15
C LEU A 37 -3.98 -9.63 -1.95
N ILE A 38 -4.16 -9.04 -0.77
CA ILE A 38 -3.68 -9.57 0.52
C ILE A 38 -4.95 -9.93 1.31
N PRO A 39 -5.60 -11.05 0.97
CA PRO A 39 -6.96 -11.32 1.43
C PRO A 39 -6.96 -11.63 2.93
N LEU A 40 -7.64 -10.79 3.69
CA LEU A 40 -7.96 -11.05 5.10
C LEU A 40 -9.43 -11.42 5.30
N PHE A 41 -10.30 -10.93 4.42
CA PHE A 41 -11.74 -11.07 4.54
C PHE A 41 -12.32 -11.84 3.35
N PRO A 42 -13.36 -12.65 3.54
CA PRO A 42 -14.08 -13.28 2.43
C PRO A 42 -14.82 -12.23 1.60
N PHE A 43 -14.94 -12.48 0.29
CA PHE A 43 -15.74 -11.64 -0.59
C PHE A 43 -17.20 -11.57 -0.09
N PRO A 44 -17.86 -10.40 -0.08
CA PRO A 44 -17.47 -9.07 -0.61
C PRO A 44 -16.88 -8.12 0.44
N LEU A 45 -16.54 -8.60 1.64
CA LEU A 45 -16.11 -7.75 2.76
C LEU A 45 -14.91 -6.84 2.46
N PRO A 46 -13.89 -7.22 1.65
CA PRO A 46 -12.79 -6.33 1.32
C PRO A 46 -13.24 -4.94 0.83
N PHE A 47 -14.26 -4.86 -0.03
CA PHE A 47 -14.76 -3.59 -0.57
C PHE A 47 -15.53 -2.78 0.48
N ILE A 48 -16.30 -3.46 1.32
CA ILE A 48 -17.05 -2.80 2.40
C ILE A 48 -16.08 -2.18 3.40
N VAL A 49 -15.07 -2.96 3.83
CA VAL A 49 -14.04 -2.48 4.76
C VAL A 49 -13.21 -1.37 4.13
N ALA A 50 -12.83 -1.47 2.85
CA ALA A 50 -12.14 -0.41 2.14
C ALA A 50 -12.95 0.90 2.09
N ALA A 51 -14.25 0.83 1.82
CA ALA A 51 -15.13 2.00 1.84
C ALA A 51 -15.24 2.62 3.24
N LEU A 52 -15.32 1.79 4.29
CA LEU A 52 -15.32 2.27 5.68
C LEU A 52 -14.00 2.95 6.06
N VAL A 53 -12.86 2.38 5.64
CA VAL A 53 -11.54 2.99 5.84
C VAL A 53 -11.44 4.32 5.12
N ALA A 54 -11.84 4.38 3.84
CA ALA A 54 -11.85 5.63 3.07
C ALA A 54 -12.74 6.70 3.72
N TYR A 55 -13.92 6.32 4.22
CA TYR A 55 -14.80 7.23 4.95
C TYR A 55 -14.20 7.69 6.29
N ALA A 56 -13.56 6.79 7.04
CA ALA A 56 -12.87 7.14 8.27
C ALA A 56 -11.73 8.13 8.00
N THR A 57 -10.96 7.92 6.92
CA THR A 57 -9.88 8.81 6.49
C THR A 57 -10.41 10.17 6.05
N TYR A 58 -11.56 10.20 5.36
CA TYR A 58 -12.23 11.45 5.00
C TYR A 58 -12.66 12.26 6.24
N ARG A 59 -13.16 11.58 7.28
CA ARG A 59 -13.64 12.24 8.51
C ARG A 59 -12.51 12.65 9.45
N ASN A 60 -11.54 11.77 9.68
CA ASN A 60 -10.38 11.98 10.52
C ASN A 60 -9.16 11.29 9.88
N PRO A 61 -8.37 12.04 9.10
CA PRO A 61 -7.37 11.44 8.23
C PRO A 61 -6.31 10.60 8.93
N PRO A 62 -5.70 11.05 10.05
CA PRO A 62 -4.75 10.22 10.81
C PRO A 62 -5.36 8.91 11.31
N ILE A 63 -6.60 8.94 11.81
CA ILE A 63 -7.26 7.75 12.37
C ILE A 63 -7.60 6.77 11.25
N GLY A 64 -8.22 7.25 10.17
CA GLY A 64 -8.59 6.38 9.05
C GLY A 64 -7.38 5.75 8.36
N ALA A 65 -6.32 6.54 8.13
CA ALA A 65 -5.07 6.04 7.57
C ALA A 65 -4.43 5.00 8.50
N PHE A 66 -4.43 5.23 9.82
CA PHE A 66 -3.94 4.28 10.81
C PHE A 66 -4.74 2.97 10.79
N THR A 67 -6.08 3.06 10.81
CA THR A 67 -6.95 1.87 10.75
C THR A 67 -6.70 1.05 9.49
N GLY A 68 -6.67 1.69 8.31
CA GLY A 68 -6.37 1.01 7.05
C GLY A 68 -5.01 0.32 7.08
N SER A 69 -3.99 1.01 7.57
CA SER A 69 -2.62 0.50 7.65
C SER A 69 -2.49 -0.69 8.61
N MET A 70 -3.21 -0.67 9.74
CA MET A 70 -3.25 -1.81 10.67
C MET A 70 -3.92 -3.03 10.04
N ILE A 71 -4.97 -2.83 9.24
CA ILE A 71 -5.64 -3.95 8.53
C ILE A 71 -4.69 -4.56 7.49
N ILE A 72 -3.99 -3.72 6.70
CA ILE A 72 -2.96 -4.20 5.76
C ILE A 72 -1.87 -4.97 6.50
N LEU A 73 -1.35 -4.40 7.59
CA LEU A 73 -0.32 -5.05 8.42
C LEU A 73 -0.78 -6.41 8.92
N LEU A 74 -2.03 -6.53 9.39
CA LEU A 74 -2.58 -7.79 9.90
C LEU A 74 -2.68 -8.83 8.78
N GLY A 75 -3.21 -8.44 7.62
CA GLY A 75 -3.25 -9.32 6.44
C GLY A 75 -1.85 -9.76 6.01
N LEU A 76 -0.90 -8.83 5.95
CA LEU A 76 0.49 -9.10 5.60
C LEU A 76 1.13 -10.07 6.61
N PHE A 77 0.99 -9.84 7.91
CA PHE A 77 1.50 -10.73 8.96
C PHE A 77 0.91 -12.14 8.87
N TYR A 78 -0.41 -12.24 8.68
CA TYR A 78 -1.09 -13.52 8.52
C TYR A 78 -0.48 -14.32 7.36
N HIS A 79 -0.35 -13.68 6.20
CA HIS A 79 0.16 -14.32 5.00
C HIS A 79 1.66 -14.64 5.08
N LEU A 80 2.48 -13.71 5.58
CA LEU A 80 3.92 -13.92 5.79
C LEU A 80 4.18 -15.07 6.78
N SER A 81 3.37 -15.19 7.82
CA SER A 81 3.42 -16.30 8.76
C SER A 81 3.08 -17.63 8.07
N ARG A 82 1.99 -17.65 7.29
CA ARG A 82 1.54 -18.83 6.53
C ARG A 82 2.56 -19.33 5.50
N ILE A 83 3.28 -18.43 4.80
CA ILE A 83 4.34 -18.81 3.85
C ILE A 83 5.69 -19.09 4.52
N GLY A 84 5.79 -19.03 5.85
CA GLY A 84 7.03 -19.32 6.58
C GLY A 84 8.10 -18.23 6.48
N PHE A 85 7.75 -16.98 6.13
CA PHE A 85 8.73 -15.87 6.03
C PHE A 85 9.49 -15.67 7.35
N PHE A 86 8.80 -15.72 8.49
CA PHE A 86 9.44 -15.57 9.79
C PHE A 86 10.32 -16.78 10.16
N GLU A 87 10.16 -17.93 9.51
CA GLU A 87 10.99 -19.11 9.77
C GLU A 87 12.38 -18.99 9.14
N LEU A 88 12.54 -18.14 8.12
CA LEU A 88 13.82 -17.83 7.47
C LEU A 88 14.87 -17.30 8.47
N PHE A 89 14.43 -16.70 9.57
CA PHE A 89 15.32 -16.17 10.60
C PHE A 89 15.60 -17.26 11.66
N PRO A 90 16.86 -17.67 11.85
CA PRO A 90 17.21 -18.89 12.60
C PRO A 90 17.02 -18.77 14.13
N GLY A 91 16.93 -17.55 14.67
CA GLY A 91 16.83 -17.32 16.12
C GLY A 91 15.60 -16.51 16.53
N PRO A 92 15.07 -16.71 17.76
CA PRO A 92 13.88 -16.00 18.25
C PRO A 92 14.05 -14.48 18.25
N TRP A 93 15.25 -13.99 18.57
CA TRP A 93 15.56 -12.56 18.54
C TRP A 93 15.57 -11.97 17.13
N MET A 94 16.09 -12.69 16.14
CA MET A 94 16.09 -12.24 14.75
C MET A 94 14.67 -12.21 14.18
N ARG A 95 13.85 -13.22 14.52
CA ARG A 95 12.42 -13.24 14.16
C ARG A 95 11.68 -12.04 14.74
N LEU A 96 11.88 -11.77 16.03
CA LEU A 96 11.28 -10.62 16.70
C LEU A 96 11.71 -9.31 16.04
N LEU A 97 12.99 -9.14 15.72
CA LEU A 97 13.48 -7.95 15.01
C LEU A 97 12.84 -7.79 13.64
N ALA A 98 12.73 -8.85 12.84
CA ALA A 98 12.06 -8.80 11.55
C ALA A 98 10.59 -8.38 11.69
N MET A 99 9.88 -8.91 12.69
CA MET A 99 8.50 -8.49 13.00
C MET A 99 8.42 -7.01 13.39
N ILE A 100 9.30 -6.55 14.28
CA ILE A 100 9.31 -5.14 14.73
C ILE A 100 9.58 -4.21 13.55
N ILE A 101 10.61 -4.49 12.73
CA ILE A 101 10.95 -3.70 11.55
C ILE A 101 9.76 -3.61 10.60
N LEU A 102 9.01 -4.70 10.43
CA LEU A 102 7.83 -4.72 9.58
C LEU A 102 6.67 -3.88 10.14
N VAL A 103 6.47 -3.84 11.46
CA VAL A 103 5.37 -3.10 12.12
C VAL A 103 5.61 -1.59 12.12
N VAL A 104 6.86 -1.17 12.34
CA VAL A 104 7.26 0.24 12.49
C VAL A 104 6.63 1.21 11.46
N PRO A 105 6.72 0.98 10.14
CA PRO A 105 6.19 1.92 9.15
C PRO A 105 4.66 2.06 9.22
N PHE A 106 3.93 1.00 9.53
CA PHE A 106 2.47 1.02 9.65
C PHE A 106 2.00 1.66 10.96
N PHE A 107 2.83 1.64 12.01
CA PHE A 107 2.47 2.24 13.29
C PHE A 107 2.86 3.72 13.38
N ILE A 108 4.05 4.09 12.87
CA ILE A 108 4.61 5.43 13.03
C ILE A 108 4.10 6.40 11.97
N LEU A 109 4.03 5.99 10.70
CA LEU A 109 3.73 6.90 9.60
C LEU A 109 2.28 7.40 9.59
N PRO A 110 1.23 6.55 9.69
CA PRO A 110 -0.15 7.03 9.52
C PRO A 110 -0.62 8.12 10.49
N PRO A 111 -0.28 8.08 11.80
CA PRO A 111 -0.64 9.16 12.73
C PRO A 111 -0.07 10.54 12.33
N MET A 112 0.99 10.57 11.54
CA MET A 112 1.62 11.81 11.04
C MET A 112 0.97 12.33 9.75
N LEU A 113 0.06 11.58 9.13
CA LEU A 113 -0.59 11.93 7.86
C LEU A 113 -1.83 12.79 8.11
N THR A 114 -1.62 14.10 8.21
CA THR A 114 -2.71 15.07 8.43
C THR A 114 -3.22 15.72 7.14
N THR A 115 -2.47 15.61 6.03
CA THR A 115 -2.80 16.27 4.76
C THR A 115 -3.27 15.29 3.71
N ASN A 116 -4.18 15.73 2.83
CA ASN A 116 -4.67 14.94 1.69
C ASN A 116 -3.51 14.39 0.84
N ILE A 117 -2.53 15.23 0.50
CA ILE A 117 -1.38 14.84 -0.33
C ILE A 117 -0.56 13.73 0.35
N SER A 118 -0.36 13.79 1.66
CA SER A 118 0.40 12.74 2.38
C SER A 118 -0.33 11.40 2.43
N ILE A 119 -1.66 11.41 2.42
CA ILE A 119 -2.50 10.20 2.40
C ILE A 119 -2.50 9.60 1.00
N ILE A 120 -2.68 10.45 -0.02
CA ILE A 120 -2.55 10.01 -1.41
C ILE A 120 -1.15 9.41 -1.64
N ALA A 121 -0.09 9.98 -1.06
CA ALA A 121 1.25 9.41 -1.17
C ALA A 121 1.36 7.99 -0.57
N MET A 122 0.70 7.74 0.56
CA MET A 122 0.58 6.39 1.14
C MET A 122 -0.20 5.46 0.20
N ASP A 123 -1.35 5.91 -0.30
CA ASP A 123 -2.21 5.14 -1.19
C ASP A 123 -1.51 4.78 -2.51
N ILE A 124 -0.70 5.68 -3.08
CA ILE A 124 0.13 5.39 -4.25
C ILE A 124 1.16 4.29 -3.95
N GLY A 125 1.75 4.29 -2.75
CA GLY A 125 2.65 3.21 -2.32
C GLY A 125 1.91 1.86 -2.30
N ILE A 126 0.69 1.83 -1.75
CA ILE A 126 -0.17 0.65 -1.69
C ILE A 126 -0.60 0.19 -3.11
N LEU A 127 -0.96 1.13 -3.98
CA LEU A 127 -1.32 0.84 -5.38
C LEU A 127 -0.13 0.29 -6.17
N ALA A 128 1.07 0.86 -5.97
CA ALA A 128 2.28 0.35 -6.60
C ALA A 128 2.57 -1.10 -6.20
N VAL A 129 2.35 -1.46 -4.93
CA VAL A 129 2.46 -2.86 -4.49
C VAL A 129 1.36 -3.72 -5.12
N SER A 130 0.14 -3.21 -5.20
CA SER A 130 -0.99 -3.92 -5.81
C SER A 130 -0.70 -4.28 -7.27
N LEU A 131 -0.04 -3.38 -8.01
CA LEU A 131 0.38 -3.63 -9.39
C LEU A 131 1.33 -4.84 -9.52
N LEU A 132 2.15 -5.12 -8.51
CA LEU A 132 3.09 -6.25 -8.53
C LEU A 132 2.38 -7.61 -8.60
N PHE A 133 1.11 -7.71 -8.21
CA PHE A 133 0.35 -8.96 -8.27
C PHE A 133 -0.18 -9.29 -9.68
N PHE A 134 -0.17 -8.33 -10.60
CA PHE A 134 -0.69 -8.50 -11.96
C PHE A 134 0.46 -8.74 -12.94
N THR A 135 0.38 -9.85 -13.68
CA THR A 135 1.42 -10.27 -14.64
C THR A 135 1.68 -9.26 -15.75
N ASP A 136 0.65 -8.52 -16.15
CA ASP A 136 0.73 -7.63 -17.32
C ASP A 136 1.03 -6.18 -16.92
N THR A 137 0.97 -5.84 -15.64
CA THR A 137 1.12 -4.45 -15.16
C THR A 137 2.14 -4.27 -14.04
N PHE A 138 2.82 -5.32 -13.57
CA PHE A 138 3.80 -5.21 -12.47
C PHE A 138 4.92 -4.19 -12.75
N TYR A 139 5.34 -4.05 -14.01
CA TYR A 139 6.40 -3.13 -14.40
C TYR A 139 6.00 -1.65 -14.25
N LEU A 140 4.70 -1.35 -14.08
CA LEU A 140 4.20 0.01 -13.85
C LEU A 140 4.37 0.47 -12.40
N ALA A 141 4.70 -0.41 -11.46
CA ALA A 141 4.88 -0.06 -10.05
C ALA A 141 5.96 1.04 -9.84
N VAL A 142 7.12 0.88 -10.49
CA VAL A 142 8.21 1.88 -10.40
C VAL A 142 7.90 3.19 -11.11
N PRO A 143 7.46 3.19 -12.39
CA PRO A 143 7.00 4.41 -13.06
C PRO A 143 5.94 5.17 -12.26
N LEU A 144 4.98 4.47 -11.65
CA LEU A 144 3.95 5.09 -10.81
C LEU A 144 4.58 5.84 -9.62
N ILE A 145 5.49 5.19 -8.88
CA ILE A 145 6.20 5.84 -7.76
C ILE A 145 7.00 7.04 -8.26
N LEU A 146 7.70 6.93 -9.38
CA LEU A 146 8.52 8.01 -9.93
C LEU A 146 7.69 9.22 -10.38
N ILE A 147 6.58 8.99 -11.09
CA ILE A 147 5.67 10.06 -11.52
C ILE A 147 5.17 10.83 -10.30
N PHE A 148 4.66 10.13 -9.29
CA PHE A 148 4.14 10.77 -8.09
C PHE A 148 5.25 11.37 -7.19
N ALA A 149 6.46 10.84 -7.25
CA ALA A 149 7.61 11.44 -6.57
C ALA A 149 7.95 12.85 -7.12
N THR A 150 7.62 13.15 -8.38
CA THR A 150 7.78 14.52 -8.91
C THR A 150 6.75 15.51 -8.35
N ILE A 151 5.60 15.01 -7.89
CA ILE A 151 4.47 15.81 -7.38
C ILE A 151 4.64 16.07 -5.88
N TYR A 152 5.25 15.14 -5.15
CA TYR A 152 5.34 15.20 -3.70
C TYR A 152 6.58 15.93 -3.17
N ASN A 153 6.41 16.61 -2.04
CA ASN A 153 7.53 17.02 -1.21
C ASN A 153 8.27 15.79 -0.65
N ARG A 154 9.51 15.97 -0.18
CA ARG A 154 10.36 14.90 0.39
C ARG A 154 9.63 13.96 1.36
N ARG A 155 8.73 14.50 2.19
CA ARG A 155 7.91 13.70 3.13
C ARG A 155 6.97 12.71 2.43
N GLY A 156 6.29 13.12 1.35
CA GLY A 156 5.40 12.24 0.60
C GLY A 156 6.16 11.10 -0.07
N ILE A 157 7.32 11.39 -0.66
CA ILE A 157 8.21 10.37 -1.24
C ILE A 157 8.61 9.32 -0.20
N ILE A 158 9.01 9.75 1.00
CA ILE A 158 9.37 8.85 2.09
C ILE A 158 8.20 7.93 2.45
N VAL A 159 6.97 8.47 2.52
CA VAL A 159 5.77 7.69 2.84
C VAL A 159 5.48 6.66 1.75
N THR A 160 5.48 7.07 0.48
CA THR A 160 5.24 6.18 -0.66
C THR A 160 6.26 5.04 -0.69
N ILE A 161 7.56 5.36 -0.60
CA ILE A 161 8.63 4.36 -0.63
C ILE A 161 8.54 3.43 0.59
N SER A 162 8.24 3.98 1.78
CA SER A 162 8.13 3.17 3.00
C SER A 162 7.00 2.15 2.88
N TYR A 163 5.81 2.55 2.43
CA TYR A 163 4.69 1.61 2.24
C TYR A 163 4.98 0.60 1.13
N TYR A 164 5.52 1.07 0.00
CA TYR A 164 5.91 0.17 -1.08
C TYR A 164 6.92 -0.89 -0.60
N ALA A 165 8.02 -0.47 0.02
CA ALA A 165 9.08 -1.36 0.47
C ALA A 165 8.59 -2.32 1.58
N SER A 166 7.83 -1.82 2.55
CA SER A 166 7.41 -2.61 3.71
C SER A 166 6.44 -3.73 3.35
N ILE A 167 5.57 -3.50 2.37
CA ILE A 167 4.65 -4.55 1.89
C ILE A 167 5.36 -5.43 0.84
N SER A 168 6.04 -4.83 -0.13
CA SER A 168 6.58 -5.59 -1.26
C SER A 168 7.83 -6.39 -0.95
N LEU A 169 8.79 -5.88 -0.17
CA LEU A 169 10.08 -6.56 0.03
C LEU A 169 9.94 -7.95 0.69
N PRO A 170 9.15 -8.13 1.77
CA PRO A 170 8.95 -9.46 2.34
C PRO A 170 8.33 -10.43 1.35
N LEU A 171 7.36 -9.96 0.57
CA LEU A 171 6.67 -10.77 -0.44
C LEU A 171 7.61 -11.13 -1.60
N GLN A 172 8.33 -10.16 -2.15
CA GLN A 172 9.32 -10.37 -3.21
C GLN A 172 10.42 -11.34 -2.78
N LEU A 173 10.89 -11.27 -1.54
CA LEU A 173 11.87 -12.22 -1.02
C LEU A 173 11.31 -13.65 -1.04
N MET A 174 10.07 -13.85 -0.59
CA MET A 174 9.44 -15.17 -0.62
C MET A 174 9.21 -15.69 -2.04
N GLN A 175 8.79 -14.81 -2.95
CA GLN A 175 8.66 -15.16 -4.37
C GLN A 175 9.99 -15.56 -4.99
N TYR A 176 11.06 -14.83 -4.66
CA TYR A 176 12.41 -15.13 -5.10
C TYR A 176 12.84 -16.53 -4.62
N LEU A 177 12.62 -16.84 -3.33
CA LEU A 177 12.95 -18.16 -2.78
C LEU A 177 12.13 -19.29 -3.41
N LYS A 178 10.86 -19.06 -3.75
CA LYS A 178 10.02 -20.04 -4.45
C LYS A 178 10.44 -20.29 -5.90
N THR A 179 10.92 -19.26 -6.58
CA THR A 179 11.31 -19.33 -8.01
C THR A 179 12.78 -19.66 -8.22
N PHE A 180 13.56 -19.72 -7.14
CA PHE A 180 14.98 -20.03 -7.19
C PHE A 180 15.22 -21.43 -7.75
N SER A 181 15.99 -21.50 -8.83
CA SER A 181 16.46 -22.74 -9.43
C SER A 181 17.96 -22.64 -9.67
N VAL A 182 18.69 -23.70 -9.28
CA VAL A 182 20.16 -23.73 -9.39
C VAL A 182 20.56 -23.67 -10.87
N GLY A 183 21.40 -22.70 -11.22
CA GLY A 183 21.92 -22.53 -12.58
C GLY A 183 21.09 -21.62 -13.50
N VAL A 184 19.96 -21.10 -13.02
CA VAL A 184 19.16 -20.09 -13.75
C VAL A 184 19.30 -18.73 -13.05
N PRO A 185 19.70 -17.66 -13.75
CA PRO A 185 19.73 -16.33 -13.14
C PRO A 185 18.30 -15.93 -12.76
N PRO A 186 18.09 -15.49 -11.51
CA PRO A 186 16.75 -15.12 -11.06
C PRO A 186 16.25 -13.89 -11.81
N PRO A 187 14.94 -13.81 -12.10
CA PRO A 187 14.36 -12.62 -12.70
C PRO A 187 14.52 -11.42 -11.76
N LEU A 188 15.09 -10.31 -12.25
CA LEU A 188 15.25 -9.06 -11.49
C LEU A 188 13.90 -8.45 -11.07
N TYR A 189 12.85 -8.74 -11.83
CA TYR A 189 11.46 -8.37 -11.55
C TYR A 189 10.56 -9.57 -11.82
N ALA A 190 9.85 -10.03 -10.79
CA ALA A 190 8.87 -11.10 -10.90
C ALA A 190 7.53 -10.64 -10.35
N PRO A 191 6.40 -10.96 -11.03
CA PRO A 191 5.08 -10.73 -10.46
C PRO A 191 4.88 -11.57 -9.19
N LEU A 192 4.07 -11.07 -8.25
CA LEU A 192 3.75 -11.71 -6.97
C LEU A 192 2.59 -12.71 -7.06
N ASN A 193 2.15 -13.04 -8.27
CA ASN A 193 0.98 -13.89 -8.53
C ASN A 193 1.13 -15.34 -8.02
N ILE A 194 2.35 -15.82 -7.78
CA ILE A 194 2.62 -17.23 -7.38
C ILE A 194 2.67 -17.38 -5.85
N ILE A 195 2.88 -16.30 -5.08
CA ILE A 195 3.13 -16.38 -3.63
C ILE A 195 2.00 -17.08 -2.88
N PHE A 196 0.74 -16.78 -3.25
CA PHE A 196 -0.45 -17.24 -2.54
C PHE A 196 -1.13 -18.46 -3.16
N VAL A 197 -0.59 -19.03 -4.25
CA VAL A 197 -1.18 -20.20 -4.93
C VAL A 197 -1.31 -21.41 -3.99
N ASP A 198 -0.39 -21.55 -3.02
CA ASP A 198 -0.39 -22.67 -2.08
C ASP A 198 -1.24 -22.43 -0.82
N ILE A 199 -1.85 -21.24 -0.66
CA ILE A 199 -2.59 -20.82 0.55
C ILE A 199 -4.09 -20.67 0.30
N GLN A 200 -4.50 -20.40 -0.95
CA GLN A 200 -5.90 -20.30 -1.39
C GLN A 200 -6.53 -21.68 -1.54
#